data_AF-A0A0K0FXA6-F1
#
_entry.id   AF-A0A0K0FXA6-F1
#
_cell.length_a   1.000
_cell.length_b   1.000
_cell.length_c   1.000
_cell.angle_alpha   90.00
_cell.angle_beta   90.00
_cell.angle_gamma   90.00
#
_symmetry.space_group_name_H-M   'P 1'
#
loop_
_entity.id
_entity.type
_entity.pdbx_description
1 polymer ?
#
loop_
_entity_poly.entity_id
_entity_poly.type
_entity_poly.pdbx_seq_one_letter_code
_entity_poly.pdbx_strand_id
1 'polypeptide(L)'
;MLIFRLILIFIIFYQVQSSCSYFNNYYLLGELNSTSNTIKKCKNQSDKCIYIAINIPALVIGNFSGCQDGVSETLSKIIHKRQDILDLFKPFIKNDNNNVYVDAICKSSNNINQTERAQTMSGMMRLYSICYSQGQENTESMIYFDPPLNSTSPVQCLDTFDKPLECKEGYCGIFQIAYLEGNGSTQKEREYASCPNDLINQLYLLKNDQVIKNIPSLSESLSNMGDICANNFFLNTLNADNSSAHFCYIGCFIPNDNKYQSFLEFPNLKLISETMTNIGTTSIDIYSTTPKSTSKKMIKMWLLLFLTLCLIFNVKI
;
A
#
# COMPACT_ATOMS: atom_id res chain seq x y z
N MET A 1 4.56 49.16 -38.67
CA MET A 1 5.59 48.12 -38.46
C MET A 1 5.89 47.84 -36.98
N LEU A 2 6.03 48.86 -36.12
CA LEU A 2 6.32 48.69 -34.68
C LEU A 2 5.22 47.91 -33.92
N ILE A 3 3.95 48.24 -34.14
CA ILE A 3 2.80 47.57 -33.51
C ILE A 3 2.76 46.07 -33.86
N PHE A 4 3.06 45.71 -35.10
CA PHE A 4 3.08 44.31 -35.52
C PHE A 4 4.22 43.54 -34.85
N ARG A 5 5.40 44.17 -34.65
CA ARG A 5 6.50 43.57 -33.88
C ARG A 5 6.16 43.41 -32.40
N LEU A 6 5.48 44.39 -31.80
CA LEU A 6 4.98 44.30 -30.42
C LEU A 6 3.93 43.20 -30.24
N ILE A 7 3.00 43.05 -31.19
CA ILE A 7 2.00 41.97 -31.20
C ILE A 7 2.69 40.61 -31.37
N LEU A 8 3.68 40.50 -32.26
CA LEU A 8 4.43 39.25 -32.46
C LEU A 8 5.22 38.85 -31.21
N ILE A 9 5.85 39.83 -30.54
CA ILE A 9 6.54 39.63 -29.26
C ILE A 9 5.54 39.22 -28.18
N PHE A 10 4.39 39.88 -28.07
CA PHE A 10 3.33 39.50 -27.13
C PHE A 10 2.80 38.09 -27.41
N ILE A 11 2.61 37.69 -28.67
CA ILE A 11 2.18 36.33 -29.04
C ILE A 11 3.25 35.30 -28.68
N ILE A 12 4.54 35.60 -28.89
CA ILE A 12 5.65 34.71 -28.50
C ILE A 12 5.71 34.57 -26.97
N PHE A 13 5.55 35.66 -26.21
CA PHE A 13 5.50 35.60 -24.74
C PHE A 13 4.22 34.92 -24.21
N TYR A 14 3.08 35.09 -24.88
CA TYR A 14 1.83 34.38 -24.55
C TYR A 14 1.90 32.88 -24.91
N GLN A 15 2.75 32.52 -25.87
CA GLN A 15 3.00 31.14 -26.30
C GLN A 15 4.23 30.50 -25.65
N VAL A 16 4.88 31.14 -24.66
CA VAL A 16 5.71 30.40 -23.72
C VAL A 16 4.76 29.54 -22.90
N GLN A 17 4.37 28.43 -23.52
CA GLN A 17 3.35 27.52 -23.07
C GLN A 17 3.89 26.84 -21.83
N SER A 18 3.35 27.33 -20.73
CA SER A 18 3.41 26.76 -19.41
C SER A 18 3.09 25.25 -19.54
N SER A 19 4.10 24.42 -19.29
CA SER A 19 4.02 22.97 -19.47
C SER A 19 4.65 22.27 -18.27
N CYS A 20 4.22 21.03 -18.04
CA CYS A 20 4.71 20.18 -16.95
C CYS A 20 5.35 18.92 -17.51
N SER A 21 6.37 18.43 -16.81
CA SER A 21 6.84 17.06 -16.97
C SER A 21 5.73 16.11 -16.50
N TYR A 22 5.38 15.17 -17.37
CA TYR A 22 4.35 14.18 -17.16
C TYR A 22 4.93 12.78 -17.29
N PHE A 23 4.84 12.00 -16.22
CA PHE A 23 5.19 10.59 -16.19
C PHE A 23 4.49 9.89 -15.04
N ASN A 24 4.35 8.58 -15.16
CA ASN A 24 3.97 7.68 -14.08
C ASN A 24 5.06 6.64 -13.96
N ASN A 25 5.51 6.36 -12.73
CA ASN A 25 6.39 5.25 -12.43
C ASN A 25 6.06 4.73 -11.03
N TYR A 26 4.95 4.01 -10.92
CA TYR A 26 4.50 3.46 -9.65
C TYR A 26 3.93 2.06 -9.80
N TYR A 27 4.08 1.29 -8.74
CA TYR A 27 3.58 -0.07 -8.61
C TYR A 27 2.40 -0.06 -7.64
N LEU A 28 1.21 -0.35 -8.13
CA LEU A 28 -0.05 -0.33 -7.39
C LEU A 28 -0.66 -1.72 -7.41
N LEU A 29 -0.82 -2.35 -6.24
CA LEU A 29 -1.50 -3.64 -6.07
C LEU A 29 -1.07 -4.72 -7.08
N GLY A 30 0.24 -4.89 -7.29
CA GLY A 30 0.75 -5.88 -8.24
C GLY A 30 1.09 -5.34 -9.62
N GLU A 31 0.56 -4.17 -10.00
CA GLU A 31 0.65 -3.65 -11.36
C GLU A 31 1.62 -2.46 -11.45
N LEU A 32 2.66 -2.60 -12.28
CA LEU A 32 3.55 -1.50 -12.63
C LEU A 32 2.88 -0.60 -13.68
N ASN A 33 2.68 0.66 -13.33
CA ASN A 33 2.28 1.74 -14.22
C ASN A 33 3.50 2.60 -14.54
N SER A 34 4.06 2.39 -15.73
CA SER A 34 5.22 3.12 -16.24
C SER A 34 4.87 3.84 -17.55
N THR A 35 5.17 5.14 -17.61
CA THR A 35 5.10 5.93 -18.85
C THR A 35 6.38 6.72 -19.03
N SER A 36 6.77 6.95 -20.28
CA SER A 36 7.92 7.80 -20.57
C SER A 36 7.65 9.24 -20.17
N ASN A 37 8.72 9.95 -19.77
CA ASN A 37 8.62 11.37 -19.48
C ASN A 37 8.26 12.15 -20.74
N THR A 38 7.15 12.88 -20.67
CA THR A 38 6.65 13.73 -21.76
C THR A 38 6.35 15.11 -21.22
N ILE A 39 6.50 16.14 -22.05
CA ILE A 39 6.11 17.50 -21.69
C ILE A 39 4.67 17.71 -22.15
N LYS A 40 3.76 18.02 -21.22
CA LYS A 40 2.34 18.28 -21.52
C LYS A 40 1.92 19.66 -21.05
N LYS A 41 1.07 20.32 -21.83
CA LYS A 41 0.42 21.57 -21.43
C LYS A 41 -0.75 21.26 -20.50
N CYS A 42 -0.89 22.03 -19.44
CA CYS A 42 -2.05 21.92 -18.57
C CYS A 42 -3.28 22.55 -19.22
N LYS A 43 -4.47 22.11 -18.78
CA LYS A 43 -5.73 22.64 -19.29
C LYS A 43 -5.91 24.09 -18.88
N ASN A 44 -5.57 24.44 -17.63
CA ASN A 44 -5.63 25.81 -17.15
C ASN A 44 -4.21 26.37 -16.97
N GLN A 45 -4.02 27.65 -17.30
CA GLN A 45 -2.76 28.37 -17.09
C GLN A 45 -2.44 28.57 -15.59
N SER A 46 -3.45 28.51 -14.74
CA SER A 46 -3.31 28.61 -13.28
C SER A 46 -2.95 27.29 -12.60
N ASP A 47 -2.99 26.15 -13.33
CA ASP A 47 -2.66 24.85 -12.73
C ASP A 47 -1.19 24.84 -12.30
N LYS A 48 -0.87 24.03 -11.30
CA LYS A 48 0.52 23.76 -10.91
C LYS A 48 1.02 22.46 -11.54
N CYS A 49 2.34 22.38 -11.70
CA CYS A 49 3.02 21.11 -11.91
C CYS A 49 3.26 20.48 -10.55
N ILE A 50 2.92 19.20 -10.44
CA ILE A 50 2.99 18.47 -9.18
C ILE A 50 3.78 17.19 -9.39
N TYR A 51 4.74 16.96 -8.51
CA TYR A 51 5.48 15.71 -8.38
C TYR A 51 5.08 15.06 -7.06
N ILE A 52 4.79 13.76 -7.08
CA ILE A 52 4.52 12.95 -5.89
C ILE A 52 5.44 11.73 -5.90
N ALA A 53 6.07 11.47 -4.76
CA ALA A 53 6.66 10.19 -4.44
C ALA A 53 5.92 9.60 -3.22
N ILE A 54 5.42 8.38 -3.36
CA ILE A 54 4.59 7.74 -2.34
C ILE A 54 5.04 6.30 -2.10
N ASN A 55 5.03 5.90 -0.83
CA ASN A 55 5.19 4.52 -0.40
C ASN A 55 4.17 4.22 0.71
N ILE A 56 3.17 3.40 0.38
CA ILE A 56 2.23 2.80 1.31
C ILE A 56 2.44 1.29 1.22
N PRO A 57 2.97 0.64 2.27
CA PRO A 57 3.25 -0.81 2.21
C PRO A 57 2.03 -1.62 1.79
N ALA A 58 2.24 -2.64 0.97
CA ALA A 58 1.19 -3.49 0.38
C ALA A 58 0.07 -2.76 -0.39
N LEU A 59 0.24 -1.48 -0.74
CA LEU A 59 -0.68 -0.74 -1.61
C LEU A 59 0.04 -0.17 -2.81
N VAL A 60 0.95 0.79 -2.59
CA VAL A 60 1.63 1.53 -3.66
C VAL A 60 3.06 1.87 -3.30
N ILE A 61 3.96 1.79 -4.28
CA ILE A 61 5.31 2.36 -4.18
C ILE A 61 5.67 2.99 -5.52
N GLY A 62 6.17 4.22 -5.52
CA GLY A 62 6.57 4.87 -6.75
C GLY A 62 6.57 6.38 -6.73
N ASN A 63 6.62 6.95 -7.92
CA ASN A 63 6.54 8.37 -8.16
C ASN A 63 5.80 8.69 -9.46
N PHE A 64 5.18 9.86 -9.51
CA PHE A 64 4.48 10.36 -10.70
C PHE A 64 4.47 11.89 -10.71
N SER A 65 4.39 12.46 -11.90
CA SER A 65 4.38 13.90 -12.12
C SER A 65 3.37 14.28 -13.19
N GLY A 66 2.80 15.47 -13.09
CA GLY A 66 1.97 16.02 -14.13
C GLY A 66 1.30 17.34 -13.74
N CYS A 67 0.32 17.72 -14.53
CA CYS A 67 -0.61 18.80 -14.17
C CYS A 67 -1.49 18.36 -13.01
N GLN A 68 -1.91 19.34 -12.21
CA GLN A 68 -2.76 19.18 -11.02
C GLN A 68 -3.91 18.18 -11.19
N ASP A 69 -4.73 18.30 -12.25
CA ASP A 69 -5.86 17.40 -12.49
C ASP A 69 -5.44 15.93 -12.67
N GLY A 70 -4.37 15.68 -13.43
CA GLY A 70 -3.89 14.31 -13.69
C GLY A 70 -3.26 13.66 -12.46
N VAL A 71 -2.56 14.46 -11.65
CA VAL A 71 -2.00 14.02 -10.36
C VAL A 71 -3.12 13.77 -9.36
N SER A 72 -4.12 14.66 -9.30
CA SER A 72 -5.33 14.49 -8.50
C SER A 72 -6.04 13.19 -8.82
N GLU A 73 -6.28 12.90 -10.10
CA GLU A 73 -6.93 11.66 -10.55
C GLU A 73 -6.12 10.43 -10.14
N THR A 74 -4.81 10.44 -10.41
CA THR A 74 -3.91 9.32 -10.09
C THR A 74 -3.86 9.04 -8.60
N LEU A 75 -3.66 10.08 -7.79
CA LEU A 75 -3.62 9.97 -6.33
C LEU A 75 -4.98 9.53 -5.75
N SER A 76 -6.08 10.03 -6.30
CA SER A 76 -7.43 9.60 -5.89
C SER A 76 -7.62 8.12 -6.17
N LYS A 77 -7.25 7.63 -7.37
CA LYS A 77 -7.33 6.20 -7.71
C LYS A 77 -6.55 5.32 -6.72
N ILE A 78 -5.39 5.77 -6.26
CA ILE A 78 -4.56 5.06 -5.27
C ILE A 78 -5.26 5.05 -3.90
N ILE A 79 -5.64 6.22 -3.38
CA ILE A 79 -6.19 6.38 -2.02
C ILE A 79 -7.50 5.61 -1.86
N HIS A 80 -8.36 5.60 -2.88
CA HIS A 80 -9.65 4.93 -2.84
C HIS A 80 -9.57 3.39 -2.86
N LYS A 81 -8.38 2.80 -3.05
CA LYS A 81 -8.21 1.35 -2.94
C LYS A 81 -8.27 0.84 -1.50
N ARG A 82 -8.00 1.71 -0.52
CA ARG A 82 -7.96 1.34 0.90
C ARG A 82 -8.65 2.33 1.80
N GLN A 83 -9.54 1.83 2.66
CA GLN A 83 -10.36 2.65 3.54
C GLN A 83 -9.53 3.36 4.62
N ASP A 84 -8.51 2.71 5.17
CA ASP A 84 -7.63 3.33 6.16
C ASP A 84 -6.83 4.50 5.56
N ILE A 85 -6.43 4.37 4.29
CA ILE A 85 -5.79 5.45 3.54
C ILE A 85 -6.80 6.55 3.21
N LEU A 86 -8.01 6.19 2.77
CA LEU A 86 -9.08 7.15 2.50
C LEU A 86 -9.37 8.03 3.71
N ASP A 87 -9.46 7.44 4.90
CA ASP A 87 -9.72 8.17 6.14
C ASP A 87 -8.57 9.11 6.52
N LEU A 88 -7.31 8.70 6.29
CA LEU A 88 -6.13 9.57 6.46
C LEU A 88 -6.15 10.77 5.52
N PHE A 89 -6.62 10.59 4.29
CA PHE A 89 -6.67 11.64 3.28
C PHE A 89 -7.97 12.46 3.27
N LYS A 90 -8.93 12.12 4.13
CA LYS A 90 -10.23 12.80 4.22
C LYS A 90 -10.15 14.33 4.29
N PRO A 91 -9.19 14.97 5.02
CA PRO A 91 -9.05 16.42 5.03
C PRO A 91 -8.69 17.04 3.67
N PHE A 92 -8.19 16.23 2.74
CA PHE A 92 -7.77 16.62 1.40
C PHE A 92 -8.77 16.21 0.32
N ILE A 93 -9.91 15.62 0.63
CA ILE A 93 -10.89 15.17 -0.37
C ILE A 93 -11.94 16.26 -0.57
N LYS A 94 -12.24 16.59 -1.84
CA LYS A 94 -13.36 17.49 -2.14
C LYS A 94 -14.68 16.75 -2.08
N ASN A 95 -15.67 17.38 -1.44
CA ASN A 95 -17.00 16.80 -1.24
C ASN A 95 -17.80 16.58 -2.54
N ASP A 96 -17.45 17.28 -3.63
CA ASP A 96 -18.23 17.30 -4.87
C ASP A 96 -17.93 16.13 -5.82
N ASN A 97 -16.66 15.74 -5.93
CA ASN A 97 -16.22 14.71 -6.89
C ASN A 97 -15.38 13.59 -6.26
N ASN A 98 -15.22 13.62 -4.93
CA ASN A 98 -14.42 12.65 -4.18
C ASN A 98 -12.97 12.56 -4.68
N ASN A 99 -12.47 13.60 -5.36
CA ASN A 99 -11.08 13.68 -5.78
C ASN A 99 -10.24 14.37 -4.70
N VAL A 100 -8.98 13.98 -4.66
CA VAL A 100 -7.98 14.56 -3.78
C VAL A 100 -7.62 15.96 -4.25
N TYR A 101 -7.83 16.94 -3.40
CA TYR A 101 -7.44 18.32 -3.61
C TYR A 101 -5.94 18.51 -3.42
N VAL A 102 -5.19 18.25 -4.49
CA VAL A 102 -3.72 18.26 -4.42
C VAL A 102 -3.16 19.64 -4.05
N ASP A 103 -3.85 20.74 -4.32
CA ASP A 103 -3.45 22.07 -3.82
C ASP A 103 -3.37 22.14 -2.29
N ALA A 104 -4.23 21.42 -1.57
CA ALA A 104 -4.17 21.38 -0.11
C ALA A 104 -2.94 20.60 0.36
N ILE A 105 -2.57 19.53 -0.34
CA ILE A 105 -1.31 18.79 -0.12
C ILE A 105 -0.10 19.68 -0.43
N CYS A 106 -0.16 20.46 -1.51
CA CYS A 106 0.88 21.45 -1.84
C CYS A 106 1.05 22.52 -0.76
N LYS A 107 -0.01 22.87 -0.03
CA LYS A 107 0.03 23.86 1.05
C LYS A 107 0.48 23.25 2.38
N SER A 108 0.16 21.98 2.65
CA SER A 108 0.64 21.29 3.86
C SER A 108 2.13 21.00 3.79
N SER A 109 2.64 20.71 2.59
CA SER A 109 4.05 20.42 2.31
C SER A 109 4.99 21.64 2.27
N ASN A 110 4.55 22.82 2.77
CA ASN A 110 5.34 24.06 2.79
C ASN A 110 6.71 23.96 3.51
N ASN A 111 6.98 22.88 4.23
CA ASN A 111 8.35 22.50 4.60
C ASN A 111 8.99 21.71 3.46
N ILE A 112 9.55 22.46 2.52
CA ILE A 112 10.39 21.98 1.42
C ILE A 112 11.35 20.92 1.98
N ASN A 113 11.22 19.66 1.52
CA ASN A 113 12.01 18.47 1.91
C ASN A 113 11.49 17.59 3.06
N GLN A 114 10.28 17.78 3.60
CA GLN A 114 9.74 16.84 4.59
C GLN A 114 8.88 15.76 3.93
N THR A 115 9.30 14.51 4.10
CA THR A 115 8.44 13.36 3.85
C THR A 115 7.41 13.27 4.96
N GLU A 116 6.14 13.49 4.64
CA GLU A 116 5.02 13.26 5.54
C GLU A 116 4.94 11.75 5.86
N ARG A 117 4.69 11.43 7.13
CA ARG A 117 4.61 10.04 7.62
C ARG A 117 3.29 9.84 8.35
N ALA A 118 2.64 8.72 8.09
CA ALA A 118 1.44 8.33 8.82
C ALA A 118 1.44 6.82 9.05
N GLN A 119 0.95 6.39 10.22
CA GLN A 119 0.72 4.98 10.47
C GLN A 119 -0.52 4.52 9.70
N THR A 120 -0.39 3.42 8.96
CA THR A 120 -1.49 2.74 8.25
C THR A 120 -1.67 1.33 8.79
N MET A 121 -2.71 0.61 8.35
CA MET A 121 -2.92 -0.79 8.72
C MET A 121 -1.79 -1.71 8.24
N SER A 122 -1.07 -1.34 7.18
CA SER A 122 0.00 -2.14 6.59
C SER A 122 1.41 -1.64 6.95
N GLY A 123 1.52 -0.68 7.86
CA GLY A 123 2.80 -0.09 8.25
C GLY A 123 2.89 1.42 7.97
N MET A 124 4.11 1.95 8.06
CA MET A 124 4.36 3.39 7.96
C MET A 124 4.31 3.88 6.51
N MET A 125 3.32 4.71 6.19
CA MET A 125 3.25 5.46 4.93
C MET A 125 4.31 6.56 4.88
N ARG A 126 4.82 6.82 3.67
CA ARG A 126 5.66 7.96 3.35
C ARG A 126 5.11 8.67 2.11
N LEU A 127 4.87 9.96 2.24
CA LEU A 127 4.41 10.83 1.16
C LEU A 127 5.37 12.01 1.01
N TYR A 128 5.78 12.28 -0.21
CA TYR A 128 6.56 13.46 -0.57
C TYR A 128 5.91 14.12 -1.78
N SER A 129 5.75 15.44 -1.73
CA SER A 129 5.14 16.21 -2.80
C SER A 129 5.89 17.51 -3.04
N ILE A 130 6.05 17.88 -4.31
CA ILE A 130 6.58 19.18 -4.74
C ILE A 130 5.56 19.80 -5.68
N CYS A 131 5.28 21.09 -5.50
CA CYS A 131 4.37 21.83 -6.36
C CYS A 131 5.02 23.12 -6.83
N TYR A 132 5.12 23.29 -8.15
CA TYR A 132 5.78 24.44 -8.77
C TYR A 132 4.92 25.02 -9.90
N SER A 133 5.15 26.28 -10.25
CA SER A 133 4.42 26.91 -11.34
C SER A 133 4.82 26.28 -12.68
N GLN A 134 3.87 26.21 -13.60
CA GLN A 134 4.13 25.73 -14.95
C GLN A 134 5.26 26.52 -15.64
N GLY A 135 6.12 25.82 -16.39
CA GLY A 135 7.28 26.43 -17.05
C GLY A 135 8.46 26.76 -16.14
N GLN A 136 8.36 26.53 -14.82
CA GLN A 136 9.52 26.55 -13.92
C GLN A 136 10.18 25.17 -13.91
N GLU A 137 11.51 25.15 -13.91
CA GLU A 137 12.25 23.94 -13.61
C GLU A 137 12.20 23.66 -12.10
N ASN A 138 12.03 22.40 -11.74
CA ASN A 138 12.19 22.00 -10.36
C ASN A 138 13.68 22.05 -10.01
N THR A 139 14.07 22.97 -9.13
CA THR A 139 15.46 23.12 -8.65
C THR A 139 15.74 22.25 -7.41
N GLU A 140 14.72 21.62 -6.85
CA GLU A 140 14.83 20.81 -5.63
C GLU A 140 15.28 19.38 -5.92
N SER A 141 15.98 18.79 -4.95
CA SER A 141 16.37 17.37 -5.01
C SER A 141 15.14 16.49 -4.82
N MET A 142 14.70 15.83 -5.91
CA MET A 142 13.56 14.91 -5.86
C MET A 142 13.88 13.66 -5.03
N ILE A 143 12.94 13.27 -4.16
CA ILE A 143 12.97 11.97 -3.47
C ILE A 143 12.26 10.95 -4.34
N TYR A 144 12.91 9.82 -4.60
CA TYR A 144 12.33 8.72 -5.37
C TYR A 144 12.03 7.52 -4.45
N PHE A 145 10.89 6.89 -4.68
CA PHE A 145 10.66 5.51 -4.26
C PHE A 145 10.63 4.65 -5.52
N ASP A 146 11.55 3.70 -5.61
CA ASP A 146 11.71 2.88 -6.80
C ASP A 146 10.74 1.70 -6.78
N PRO A 147 9.78 1.62 -7.72
CA PRO A 147 8.95 0.44 -7.85
C PRO A 147 9.75 -0.75 -8.39
N PRO A 148 9.25 -1.99 -8.24
CA PRO A 148 9.76 -3.13 -8.97
C PRO A 148 9.78 -2.88 -10.50
N LEU A 149 10.73 -3.49 -11.20
CA LEU A 149 10.90 -3.33 -12.65
C LEU A 149 9.76 -3.94 -13.48
N ASN A 150 8.97 -4.84 -12.90
CA ASN A 150 7.89 -5.55 -13.58
C ASN A 150 6.68 -5.68 -12.65
N SER A 151 5.49 -5.79 -13.24
CA SER A 151 4.29 -6.24 -12.54
C SER A 151 4.49 -7.65 -11.97
N THR A 152 3.81 -7.94 -10.87
CA THR A 152 3.79 -9.28 -10.28
C THR A 152 2.88 -10.20 -11.09
N SER A 153 3.24 -11.49 -11.15
CA SER A 153 2.36 -12.52 -11.70
C SER A 153 1.18 -12.74 -10.75
N PRO A 154 -0.07 -12.59 -11.22
CA PRO A 154 -1.24 -12.88 -10.39
C PRO A 154 -1.24 -14.32 -9.88
N VAL A 155 -1.82 -14.54 -8.71
CA VAL A 155 -2.02 -15.88 -8.14
C VAL A 155 -3.49 -16.20 -7.98
N GLN A 156 -3.81 -17.48 -8.06
CA GLN A 156 -5.15 -17.99 -7.78
C GLN A 156 -5.29 -18.23 -6.28
N CYS A 157 -6.24 -17.53 -5.66
CA CYS A 157 -6.64 -17.67 -4.26
C CYS A 157 -8.05 -18.24 -4.15
N LEU A 158 -8.48 -18.50 -2.92
CA LEU A 158 -9.86 -18.81 -2.58
C LEU A 158 -10.43 -17.68 -1.71
N ASP A 159 -11.71 -17.35 -1.92
CA ASP A 159 -12.47 -16.52 -0.99
C ASP A 159 -12.96 -17.35 0.22
N THR A 160 -13.63 -16.70 1.17
CA THR A 160 -14.20 -17.35 2.37
C THR A 160 -15.20 -18.48 2.06
N PHE A 161 -15.71 -18.56 0.84
CA PHE A 161 -16.66 -19.58 0.38
C PHE A 161 -16.03 -20.59 -0.58
N ASP A 162 -14.71 -20.72 -0.54
CA ASP A 162 -13.90 -21.58 -1.41
C ASP A 162 -14.07 -21.30 -2.91
N LYS A 163 -14.44 -20.07 -3.28
CA LYS A 163 -14.53 -19.67 -4.69
C LYS A 163 -13.19 -19.13 -5.17
N PRO A 164 -12.79 -19.46 -6.42
CA PRO A 164 -11.57 -18.96 -6.99
C PRO A 164 -11.60 -17.43 -7.13
N LEU A 165 -10.58 -16.76 -6.61
CA LEU A 165 -10.31 -15.32 -6.74
C LEU A 165 -8.89 -15.09 -7.30
N GLU A 166 -8.73 -14.24 -8.31
CA GLU A 166 -7.41 -13.87 -8.84
C GLU A 166 -6.86 -12.64 -8.09
N CYS A 167 -5.69 -12.78 -7.47
CA CYS A 167 -5.02 -11.70 -6.74
C CYS A 167 -3.77 -11.21 -7.48
N LYS A 168 -3.81 -9.96 -7.92
CA LYS A 168 -2.75 -9.32 -8.71
C LYS A 168 -1.52 -8.98 -7.89
N GLU A 169 -1.70 -8.82 -6.58
CA GLU A 169 -0.62 -8.60 -5.62
C GLU A 169 0.37 -9.78 -5.56
N GLY A 170 -0.04 -10.96 -6.03
CA GLY A 170 0.80 -12.16 -6.14
C GLY A 170 0.84 -13.04 -4.89
N TYR A 171 -0.06 -12.82 -3.94
CA TYR A 171 -0.23 -13.65 -2.75
C TYR A 171 -1.69 -13.61 -2.26
N CYS A 172 -2.04 -14.58 -1.42
CA CYS A 172 -3.36 -14.74 -0.81
C CYS A 172 -3.33 -14.34 0.66
N GLY A 173 -4.48 -13.98 1.22
CA GLY A 173 -4.63 -13.68 2.63
C GLY A 173 -5.78 -14.45 3.29
N ILE A 174 -5.54 -14.95 4.50
CA ILE A 174 -6.54 -15.55 5.39
C ILE A 174 -6.49 -14.89 6.75
N PHE A 175 -7.66 -14.76 7.38
CA PHE A 175 -7.82 -14.18 8.70
C PHE A 175 -8.94 -14.88 9.45
N GLN A 176 -8.72 -15.09 10.75
CA GLN A 176 -9.71 -15.60 11.68
C GLN A 176 -9.71 -14.77 12.95
N ILE A 177 -10.89 -14.62 13.54
CA ILE A 177 -11.07 -13.93 14.79
C ILE A 177 -12.12 -14.64 15.62
N ALA A 178 -11.81 -14.87 16.89
CA ALA A 178 -12.79 -15.21 17.90
C ALA A 178 -12.68 -14.26 19.08
N TYR A 179 -13.81 -13.87 19.67
CA TYR A 179 -13.84 -13.04 20.87
C TYR A 179 -15.10 -13.29 21.69
N LEU A 180 -15.04 -12.97 22.98
CA LEU A 180 -16.22 -13.03 23.86
C LEU A 180 -16.99 -11.70 23.85
N GLU A 181 -18.31 -11.78 23.64
CA GLU A 181 -19.26 -10.66 23.71
C GLU A 181 -20.18 -10.79 24.93
N GLY A 182 -20.73 -9.66 25.39
CA GLY A 182 -21.75 -9.63 26.44
C GLY A 182 -21.26 -10.22 27.76
N ASN A 183 -20.19 -9.67 28.33
CA ASN A 183 -19.56 -10.10 29.58
C ASN A 183 -19.11 -11.58 29.60
N GLY A 184 -18.59 -12.10 28.48
CA GLY A 184 -18.11 -13.49 28.43
C GLY A 184 -19.17 -14.52 28.02
N SER A 185 -20.44 -14.13 27.87
CA SER A 185 -21.55 -15.07 27.68
C SER A 185 -21.59 -15.72 26.30
N THR A 186 -21.09 -15.06 25.27
CA THR A 186 -21.18 -15.53 23.88
C THR A 186 -19.85 -15.42 23.16
N GLN A 187 -19.36 -16.51 22.58
CA GLN A 187 -18.21 -16.48 21.67
C GLN A 187 -18.71 -16.12 20.28
N LYS A 188 -18.07 -15.14 19.64
CA LYS A 188 -18.25 -14.76 18.24
C LYS A 188 -17.04 -15.21 17.46
N GLU A 189 -17.26 -15.79 16.30
CA GLU A 189 -16.24 -16.33 15.41
C GLU A 189 -16.48 -15.79 14.00
N ARG A 190 -15.39 -15.42 13.31
CA ARG A 190 -15.43 -15.03 11.91
C ARG A 190 -14.17 -15.51 11.21
N GLU A 191 -14.35 -15.94 9.99
CA GLU A 191 -13.29 -16.32 9.06
C GLU A 191 -13.38 -15.44 7.82
N TYR A 192 -12.24 -15.13 7.23
CA TYR A 192 -12.17 -14.33 6.03
C TYR A 192 -10.97 -14.76 5.18
N ALA A 193 -11.20 -15.00 3.90
CA ALA A 193 -10.15 -15.24 2.91
C ALA A 193 -10.40 -14.34 1.70
N SER A 194 -9.36 -13.65 1.22
CA SER A 194 -9.43 -12.75 0.06
C SER A 194 -8.03 -12.35 -0.44
N CYS A 195 -7.98 -11.45 -1.41
CA CYS A 195 -6.76 -10.74 -1.76
C CYS A 195 -6.29 -9.82 -0.62
N PRO A 196 -4.98 -9.57 -0.50
CA PRO A 196 -4.40 -8.82 0.61
C PRO A 196 -4.97 -7.42 0.80
N ASN A 197 -5.25 -6.69 -0.28
CA ASN A 197 -5.85 -5.36 -0.18
C ASN A 197 -7.23 -5.38 0.50
N ASP A 198 -8.06 -6.33 0.10
CA ASP A 198 -9.43 -6.47 0.61
C ASP A 198 -9.43 -7.01 2.04
N LEU A 199 -8.50 -7.92 2.34
CA LEU A 199 -8.24 -8.37 3.70
C LEU A 199 -7.87 -7.19 4.63
N ILE A 200 -6.96 -6.32 4.21
CA ILE A 200 -6.55 -5.15 5.00
C ILE A 200 -7.73 -4.19 5.21
N ASN A 201 -8.57 -3.98 4.19
CA ASN A 201 -9.81 -3.21 4.33
C ASN A 201 -10.76 -3.85 5.37
N GLN A 202 -10.92 -5.17 5.33
CA GLN A 202 -11.76 -5.88 6.29
C GLN A 202 -11.23 -5.75 7.73
N LEU A 203 -9.92 -5.85 7.92
CA LEU A 203 -9.28 -5.60 9.23
C LEU A 203 -9.55 -4.18 9.72
N TYR A 204 -9.45 -3.18 8.84
CA TYR A 204 -9.73 -1.78 9.19
C TYR A 204 -11.18 -1.57 9.61
N LEU A 205 -12.14 -2.17 8.89
CA LEU A 205 -13.56 -2.10 9.21
C LEU A 205 -13.85 -2.78 10.56
N LEU A 206 -13.28 -3.97 10.80
CA LEU A 206 -13.43 -4.68 12.08
C LEU A 206 -12.83 -3.90 13.24
N LYS A 207 -11.61 -3.38 13.11
CA LYS A 207 -10.98 -2.51 14.11
C LYS A 207 -11.87 -1.31 14.43
N ASN A 208 -12.60 -0.80 13.44
CA ASN A 208 -13.45 0.36 13.59
C ASN A 208 -14.86 0.08 14.13
N ASP A 209 -15.25 -1.19 14.22
CA ASP A 209 -16.52 -1.62 14.78
C ASP A 209 -16.64 -1.26 16.27
N GLN A 210 -17.82 -0.84 16.70
CA GLN A 210 -18.02 -0.33 18.06
C GLN A 210 -17.82 -1.41 19.13
N VAL A 211 -18.15 -2.67 18.85
CA VAL A 211 -17.95 -3.78 19.79
C VAL A 211 -16.45 -4.05 19.94
N ILE A 212 -15.74 -4.08 18.82
CA ILE A 212 -14.28 -4.33 18.79
C ILE A 212 -13.50 -3.18 19.43
N LYS A 213 -13.90 -1.92 19.21
CA LYS A 213 -13.30 -0.75 19.86
C LYS A 213 -13.36 -0.81 21.38
N ASN A 214 -14.38 -1.46 21.93
CA ASN A 214 -14.54 -1.63 23.38
C ASN A 214 -13.67 -2.77 23.95
N ILE A 215 -12.90 -3.48 23.11
CA ILE A 215 -11.94 -4.51 23.51
C ILE A 215 -10.53 -4.04 23.08
N PRO A 216 -9.83 -3.22 23.90
CA PRO A 216 -8.60 -2.54 23.48
C PRO A 216 -7.51 -3.48 22.97
N SER A 217 -7.30 -4.61 23.66
CA SER A 217 -6.28 -5.61 23.29
C SER A 217 -6.55 -6.27 21.93
N LEU A 218 -7.81 -6.44 21.57
CA LEU A 218 -8.23 -6.95 20.26
C LEU A 218 -8.04 -5.88 19.17
N SER A 219 -8.42 -4.62 19.45
CA SER A 219 -8.20 -3.50 18.54
C SER A 219 -6.71 -3.26 18.24
N GLU A 220 -5.85 -3.43 19.25
CA GLU A 220 -4.40 -3.39 19.10
C GLU A 220 -3.89 -4.55 18.23
N SER A 221 -4.32 -5.79 18.52
CA SER A 221 -3.98 -6.95 17.70
C SER A 221 -4.32 -6.74 16.23
N LEU A 222 -5.54 -6.29 15.93
CA LEU A 222 -5.99 -5.99 14.56
C LEU A 222 -5.16 -4.91 13.88
N SER A 223 -4.64 -3.94 14.63
CA SER A 223 -3.81 -2.86 14.08
C SER A 223 -2.48 -3.37 13.51
N ASN A 224 -1.93 -4.43 14.09
CA ASN A 224 -0.64 -5.00 13.69
C ASN A 224 -0.79 -6.03 12.57
N MET A 225 -1.96 -6.64 12.42
CA MET A 225 -2.17 -7.72 11.46
C MET A 225 -1.98 -7.31 10.00
N GLY A 226 -2.40 -6.10 9.61
CA GLY A 226 -2.20 -5.66 8.23
C GLY A 226 -0.73 -5.54 7.84
N ASP A 227 0.16 -5.15 8.77
CA ASP A 227 1.61 -5.10 8.54
C ASP A 227 2.20 -6.51 8.45
N ILE A 228 1.75 -7.44 9.30
CA ILE A 228 2.12 -8.87 9.19
C ILE A 228 1.77 -9.41 7.80
N CYS A 229 0.56 -9.12 7.32
CA CYS A 229 0.12 -9.55 6.00
C CYS A 229 0.94 -8.90 4.88
N ALA A 230 1.21 -7.59 4.98
CA ALA A 230 2.01 -6.85 4.00
C ALA A 230 3.42 -7.42 3.81
N ASN A 231 3.95 -8.10 4.83
CA ASN A 231 5.25 -8.75 4.83
C ASN A 231 5.21 -10.26 4.48
N ASN A 232 4.05 -10.80 4.08
CA ASN A 232 3.84 -12.23 3.78
C ASN A 232 4.18 -13.16 4.95
N PHE A 233 3.78 -12.76 6.16
CA PHE A 233 3.96 -13.53 7.38
C PHE A 233 2.64 -14.06 7.94
N PHE A 234 2.79 -14.89 8.97
CA PHE A 234 1.70 -15.38 9.80
C PHE A 234 1.84 -14.83 11.20
N LEU A 235 0.71 -14.53 11.83
CA LEU A 235 0.64 -14.21 13.25
C LEU A 235 -0.58 -14.93 13.84
N ASN A 236 -0.35 -15.58 14.97
CA ASN A 236 -1.39 -16.14 15.82
C ASN A 236 -1.27 -15.50 17.20
N THR A 237 -2.35 -14.87 17.65
CA THR A 237 -2.45 -14.29 18.99
C THR A 237 -3.61 -14.92 19.74
N LEU A 238 -3.35 -15.33 20.98
CA LEU A 238 -4.36 -15.72 21.94
C LEU A 238 -4.13 -14.89 23.19
N ASN A 239 -5.14 -14.10 23.56
CA ASN A 239 -5.07 -13.23 24.72
C ASN A 239 -6.33 -13.43 25.57
N ALA A 240 -6.12 -13.64 26.86
CA ALA A 240 -7.19 -13.79 27.83
C ALA A 240 -6.80 -13.07 29.13
N ASP A 241 -7.68 -12.20 29.58
CA ASP A 241 -7.64 -11.55 30.88
C ASP A 241 -8.98 -11.74 31.62
N ASN A 242 -9.12 -11.15 32.80
CA ASN A 242 -10.31 -11.29 33.64
C ASN A 242 -11.57 -10.66 33.03
N SER A 243 -11.44 -9.86 31.97
CA SER A 243 -12.51 -9.05 31.37
C SER A 243 -12.77 -9.37 29.90
N SER A 244 -11.80 -9.95 29.20
CA SER A 244 -11.87 -10.22 27.77
C SER A 244 -11.00 -11.42 27.40
N ALA A 245 -11.45 -12.19 26.42
CA ALA A 245 -10.63 -13.19 25.76
C ALA A 245 -10.87 -13.11 24.26
N HIS A 246 -9.79 -13.17 23.49
CA HIS A 246 -9.83 -13.18 22.05
C HIS A 246 -8.70 -14.01 21.45
N PHE A 247 -8.97 -14.51 20.26
CA PHE A 247 -8.05 -15.21 19.39
C PHE A 247 -8.06 -14.49 18.05
N CYS A 248 -6.89 -14.25 17.48
CA CYS A 248 -6.76 -13.75 16.14
C CYS A 248 -5.67 -14.51 15.41
N TYR A 249 -5.95 -14.83 14.15
CA TYR A 249 -4.99 -15.45 13.27
C TYR A 249 -4.99 -14.71 11.95
N ILE A 250 -3.82 -14.39 11.42
CA ILE A 250 -3.66 -13.88 10.05
C ILE A 250 -2.53 -14.61 9.35
N GLY A 251 -2.72 -14.86 8.07
CA GLY A 251 -1.71 -15.47 7.22
C GLY A 251 -1.74 -14.92 5.81
N CYS A 252 -0.60 -14.48 5.31
CA CYS A 252 -0.45 -14.05 3.92
C CYS A 252 0.65 -14.83 3.22
N PHE A 253 0.30 -15.51 2.13
CA PHE A 253 1.12 -16.56 1.54
C PHE A 253 0.99 -16.64 0.02
N ILE A 254 2.06 -17.11 -0.63
CA ILE A 254 2.03 -17.44 -2.05
C ILE A 254 1.59 -18.91 -2.17
N PRO A 255 0.48 -19.22 -2.86
CA PRO A 255 0.02 -20.59 -3.00
C PRO A 255 1.03 -21.43 -3.81
N ASN A 256 1.36 -22.63 -3.33
CA ASN A 256 2.22 -23.59 -4.03
C ASN A 256 1.37 -24.76 -4.54
N ASP A 257 1.41 -25.03 -5.85
CA ASP A 257 0.80 -26.23 -6.46
C ASP A 257 -0.68 -26.46 -6.07
N ASN A 258 -1.51 -25.40 -6.05
CA ASN A 258 -2.92 -25.44 -5.61
C ASN A 258 -3.13 -25.91 -4.15
N LYS A 259 -2.09 -25.92 -3.31
CA LYS A 259 -2.23 -26.13 -1.87
C LYS A 259 -2.61 -24.79 -1.23
N TYR A 260 -3.89 -24.69 -0.92
CA TYR A 260 -4.42 -23.58 -0.13
C TYR A 260 -4.21 -23.86 1.35
N GLN A 261 -3.98 -22.79 2.11
CA GLN A 261 -3.91 -22.89 3.55
C GLN A 261 -5.33 -23.01 4.12
N SER A 262 -5.52 -23.95 5.03
CA SER A 262 -6.77 -24.10 5.77
C SER A 262 -6.83 -23.17 6.96
N PHE A 263 -8.04 -22.79 7.34
CA PHE A 263 -8.34 -22.18 8.61
C PHE A 263 -7.94 -23.09 9.79
N LEU A 264 -7.57 -22.46 10.91
CA LEU A 264 -7.28 -23.16 12.17
C LEU A 264 -8.60 -23.44 12.91
N GLU A 265 -8.60 -24.43 13.80
CA GLU A 265 -9.73 -24.65 14.70
C GLU A 265 -9.82 -23.51 15.73
N PHE A 266 -11.01 -22.95 15.93
CA PHE A 266 -11.21 -21.90 16.93
C PHE A 266 -11.00 -22.44 18.35
N PRO A 267 -10.21 -21.75 19.20
CA PRO A 267 -10.11 -22.14 20.59
C PRO A 267 -11.42 -21.86 21.33
N ASN A 268 -11.71 -22.64 22.38
CA ASN A 268 -12.82 -22.36 23.29
C ASN A 268 -12.41 -21.27 24.29
N LEU A 269 -12.74 -20.01 23.99
CA LEU A 269 -12.33 -18.84 24.77
C LEU A 269 -12.99 -18.80 26.15
N LYS A 270 -14.19 -19.39 26.31
CA LYS A 270 -14.88 -19.47 27.60
C LYS A 270 -14.07 -20.31 28.59
N LEU A 271 -13.66 -21.51 28.16
CA LEU A 271 -12.85 -22.41 28.98
C LEU A 271 -11.51 -21.76 29.37
N ILE A 272 -10.89 -21.04 28.44
CA ILE A 272 -9.62 -20.34 28.68
C ILE A 272 -9.80 -19.22 29.71
N SER A 273 -10.85 -18.41 29.58
CA SER A 273 -11.14 -17.31 30.51
C SER A 273 -11.41 -17.80 31.93
N GLU A 274 -12.15 -18.90 32.09
CA GLU A 274 -12.42 -19.54 33.39
C GLU A 274 -11.15 -20.11 34.05
N THR A 275 -10.19 -20.56 33.25
CA THR A 275 -8.93 -21.11 33.76
C THR A 275 -7.98 -20.00 34.24
N MET A 276 -7.95 -18.87 33.53
CA MET A 276 -7.06 -17.72 33.83
C MET A 276 -7.43 -16.97 35.10
N THR A 277 -8.71 -17.02 35.52
CA THR A 277 -9.15 -16.42 36.79
C THR A 277 -8.41 -17.00 38.00
N ASN A 278 -7.78 -18.17 37.85
CA ASN A 278 -7.05 -18.86 38.90
C ASN A 278 -5.51 -18.69 38.84
N ILE A 279 -4.93 -18.20 37.73
CA ILE A 279 -3.47 -18.32 37.48
C ILE A 279 -2.78 -16.99 37.08
N GLY A 280 -3.51 -15.91 36.75
CA GLY A 280 -2.90 -14.65 36.32
C GLY A 280 -2.60 -14.62 34.80
N THR A 281 -2.38 -13.43 34.25
CA THR A 281 -2.40 -13.16 32.80
C THR A 281 -1.19 -13.73 32.04
N THR A 282 -1.44 -14.37 30.89
CA THR A 282 -0.42 -14.78 29.90
C THR A 282 -0.83 -14.40 28.49
N SER A 283 0.04 -13.69 27.77
CA SER A 283 -0.04 -13.47 26.32
C SER A 283 0.99 -14.34 25.61
N ILE A 284 0.59 -15.10 24.60
CA ILE A 284 1.51 -15.90 23.77
C ILE A 284 1.38 -15.45 22.33
N ASP A 285 2.42 -14.78 21.82
CA ASP A 285 2.54 -14.42 20.42
C ASP A 285 3.50 -15.42 19.75
N ILE A 286 3.01 -16.14 18.72
CA ILE A 286 3.83 -17.08 17.94
C ILE A 286 4.06 -16.48 16.56
N TYR A 287 5.30 -16.07 16.30
CA TYR A 287 5.73 -15.65 14.97
C TYR A 287 6.35 -16.84 14.23
N SER A 288 5.84 -17.12 13.03
CA SER A 288 6.46 -18.09 12.13
C SER A 288 6.69 -17.43 10.77
N THR A 289 7.93 -17.48 10.30
CA THR A 289 8.29 -16.98 8.97
C THR A 289 8.04 -18.07 7.95
N THR A 290 7.23 -17.78 6.93
CA THR A 290 7.22 -18.56 5.70
C THR A 290 8.64 -18.61 5.15
N PRO A 291 9.21 -19.78 4.78
CA PRO A 291 10.48 -19.80 4.07
C PRO A 291 10.29 -18.96 2.82
N LYS A 292 10.95 -17.79 2.77
CA LYS A 292 11.02 -16.98 1.54
C LYS A 292 11.40 -17.95 0.44
N SER A 293 10.53 -18.12 -0.55
CA SER A 293 10.88 -18.79 -1.79
C SER A 293 12.11 -18.05 -2.31
N THR A 294 13.29 -18.62 -2.07
CA THR A 294 14.51 -18.12 -2.64
C THR A 294 14.33 -18.32 -4.13
N SER A 295 13.96 -17.25 -4.83
CA SER A 295 14.13 -17.14 -6.27
C SER A 295 15.49 -17.76 -6.58
N LYS A 296 15.46 -18.95 -7.18
CA LYS A 296 16.67 -19.71 -7.47
C LYS A 296 17.51 -18.81 -8.35
N LYS A 297 18.61 -18.31 -7.77
CA LYS A 297 19.66 -17.52 -8.41
C LYS A 297 19.81 -17.91 -9.88
N MET A 298 19.29 -17.08 -10.78
CA MET A 298 19.64 -17.06 -12.20
C MET A 298 21.07 -16.50 -12.43
N ILE A 299 21.94 -16.59 -11.41
CA ILE A 299 23.32 -16.07 -11.43
C ILE A 299 24.28 -17.08 -12.05
N LYS A 300 23.95 -18.38 -12.12
CA LYS A 300 24.85 -19.38 -12.72
C LYS A 300 24.89 -19.35 -14.26
N MET A 301 23.88 -18.81 -14.95
CA MET A 301 23.86 -18.81 -16.41
C MET A 301 24.68 -17.68 -17.03
N TRP A 302 24.68 -16.50 -16.41
CA TRP A 302 25.48 -15.35 -16.87
C TRP A 302 26.98 -15.56 -16.66
N LEU A 303 27.40 -16.22 -15.58
CA LEU A 303 28.83 -16.52 -15.35
C LEU A 303 29.39 -17.50 -16.38
N LEU A 304 28.60 -18.48 -16.80
CA LEU A 304 28.96 -19.45 -17.85
C LEU A 304 29.04 -18.77 -19.23
N LEU A 305 28.13 -17.84 -19.52
CA LEU A 305 28.14 -17.08 -20.78
C LEU A 305 29.31 -16.09 -20.85
N PHE A 306 29.70 -15.49 -19.73
CA PHE A 306 30.87 -14.61 -19.65
C PHE A 306 32.19 -15.39 -19.81
N LEU A 307 32.30 -16.57 -19.18
CA LEU A 307 33.47 -17.45 -19.32
C LEU A 307 33.64 -17.99 -20.75
N THR A 308 32.56 -18.34 -21.44
CA THR A 308 32.65 -18.75 -22.86
C THR A 308 33.01 -17.59 -23.77
N LEU A 309 32.50 -16.38 -23.53
CA LEU A 309 32.91 -15.18 -24.27
C LEU A 309 34.40 -14.85 -24.05
N CYS A 310 34.92 -14.93 -22.83
CA CYS A 310 36.34 -14.70 -22.56
C CYS A 310 37.27 -15.72 -23.27
N LEU A 311 36.86 -16.98 -23.37
CA LEU A 311 37.61 -18.01 -24.10
C LEU A 311 37.61 -17.79 -25.62
N ILE A 312 36.54 -17.23 -26.18
CA ILE A 312 36.44 -16.94 -27.63
C ILE A 312 37.27 -15.71 -28.01
N PHE A 313 37.33 -14.68 -27.15
CA PHE A 313 37.92 -13.40 -27.52
C PHE A 313 39.40 -13.21 -27.16
N ASN A 314 40.06 -14.20 -26.55
CA ASN A 314 41.51 -14.17 -26.26
C ASN A 314 41.98 -12.83 -25.64
N VAL A 315 41.12 -12.24 -24.79
CA VAL A 315 41.44 -11.01 -24.08
C VAL A 315 42.38 -11.40 -22.95
N LYS A 316 43.66 -11.05 -23.08
CA LYS A 316 44.59 -11.09 -21.95
C LYS A 316 44.11 -10.06 -20.93
N ILE A 317 43.57 -10.56 -19.82
CA ILE A 317 43.35 -9.80 -18.58
C ILE A 317 44.68 -9.72 -17.84
#